data_AF-A0A820E309-F1
#
_entry.id   AF-A0A820E309-F1
#
_cell.length_a   1.000
_cell.length_b   1.000
_cell.length_c   1.000
_cell.angle_alpha   90.00
_cell.angle_beta   90.00
_cell.angle_gamma   90.00
#
_symmetry.space_group_name_H-M   'P 1'
#
loop_
_entity.id
_entity.type
_entity.pdbx_description
1 polymer ?
#
loop_
_entity_poly.entity_id
_entity_poly.type
_entity_poly.pdbx_seq_one_letter_code
_entity_poly.pdbx_strand_id
1 'polypeptide(L)'
;MAVALLVRFWLYLIFVIPSVVCSIFTLYYFLVDRTFRKVLSNHVLILILCLALFYNITDIMWLIDYYRNGVTFSSLRPFCLAWTYIDFAVFISITFLVAWASIERHILIFHQNFISTKTKRLVVHYLPMIIFGGYPFIYYFVIFFILPCSLSINNKKTRCGLTNCAYENGSTGLYDAWH
;
A
#
# COMPACT_ATOMS: atom_id res chain seq x y z
N MET A 1 21.28 -5.22 -17.02
CA MET A 1 22.36 -5.48 -16.04
C MET A 1 21.69 -5.80 -14.71
N ALA A 2 21.75 -7.06 -14.24
CA ALA A 2 21.09 -7.46 -13.01
C ALA A 2 21.91 -7.01 -11.79
N VAL A 3 21.38 -6.09 -11.00
CA VAL A 3 21.97 -5.70 -9.71
C VAL A 3 21.96 -6.90 -8.77
N ALA A 4 23.10 -7.22 -8.15
CA ALA A 4 23.23 -8.35 -7.23
C ALA A 4 22.27 -8.23 -6.03
N LEU A 5 21.78 -9.37 -5.53
CA LEU A 5 20.81 -9.42 -4.42
C LEU A 5 21.32 -8.69 -3.17
N LEU A 6 22.61 -8.81 -2.87
CA LEU A 6 23.26 -8.13 -1.74
C LEU A 6 23.17 -6.60 -1.85
N VAL A 7 23.32 -6.05 -3.06
CA VAL A 7 23.22 -4.60 -3.28
C VAL A 7 21.78 -4.12 -3.05
N ARG A 8 20.79 -4.89 -3.52
CA ARG A 8 19.37 -4.59 -3.25
C ARG A 8 19.06 -4.62 -1.75
N PHE A 9 19.55 -5.64 -1.04
CA PHE A 9 19.40 -5.75 0.41
C PHE A 9 19.87 -4.48 1.14
N TRP A 10 21.12 -4.04 0.88
CA TRP A 10 21.66 -2.85 1.54
C TRP A 10 20.93 -1.57 1.17
N LEU A 11 20.54 -1.40 -0.10
CA LEU A 11 19.76 -0.25 -0.54
C LEU A 11 18.43 -0.18 0.23
N TYR A 12 17.64 -1.25 0.24
CA TYR A 12 16.36 -1.27 0.95
C TYR A 12 16.55 -1.03 2.45
N LEU A 13 17.56 -1.66 3.09
CA LEU A 13 17.81 -1.50 4.52
C LEU A 13 18.15 -0.05 4.91
N ILE A 14 19.00 0.62 4.14
CA ILE A 14 19.42 2.00 4.41
C ILE A 14 18.25 2.98 4.29
N PHE A 15 17.30 2.74 3.37
CA PHE A 15 16.14 3.62 3.19
C PHE A 15 14.98 3.29 4.13
N VAL A 16 14.78 2.02 4.49
CA VAL A 16 13.63 1.62 5.31
C VAL A 16 13.78 2.06 6.76
N ILE A 17 14.98 1.98 7.34
CA ILE A 17 15.25 2.40 8.72
C ILE A 17 14.85 3.87 8.95
N PRO A 18 15.38 4.86 8.20
CA PRO A 18 14.98 6.25 8.38
C PRO A 18 13.51 6.47 8.00
N SER A 19 12.98 5.78 6.99
CA SER A 19 11.57 5.89 6.62
C SER A 19 10.64 5.51 7.76
N VAL A 20 10.92 4.39 8.45
CA VAL A 20 10.13 3.91 9.60
C VAL A 20 10.24 4.88 10.77
N VAL A 21 11.46 5.35 11.10
CA VAL A 21 11.67 6.33 12.18
C VAL A 21 10.91 7.63 11.91
N CYS A 22 11.04 8.18 10.70
CA CYS A 22 10.32 9.39 10.30
C CYS A 22 8.80 9.21 10.32
N SER A 23 8.30 8.05 9.86
CA SER A 23 6.87 7.72 9.86
C SER A 23 6.32 7.65 11.28
N ILE A 24 7.02 6.97 12.20
CA ILE A 24 6.63 6.87 13.61
C ILE A 24 6.63 8.25 14.27
N PHE A 25 7.68 9.04 14.08
CA PHE A 25 7.79 10.38 14.65
C PHE A 25 6.66 11.30 14.17
N THR A 26 6.40 11.31 12.86
CA THR A 26 5.34 12.12 12.24
C THR A 26 3.96 11.68 12.71
N LEU A 27 3.71 10.37 12.75
CA LEU A 27 2.46 9.81 13.23
C LEU A 27 2.23 10.12 14.71
N TYR A 28 3.26 10.01 15.55
CA TYR A 28 3.19 10.40 16.95
C TYR A 28 2.78 11.87 17.10
N TYR A 29 3.43 12.77 16.37
CA TYR A 29 3.12 14.19 16.44
C TYR A 29 1.68 14.48 15.99
N PHE A 30 1.24 13.88 14.88
CA PHE A 30 -0.12 13.99 14.39
C PHE A 30 -1.16 13.41 15.35
N LEU A 31 -0.84 12.33 16.08
CA LEU A 31 -1.78 11.70 17.00
C LEU A 31 -1.81 12.37 18.37
N VAL A 32 -0.73 13.00 18.84
CA VAL A 32 -0.69 13.62 20.17
C VAL A 32 -1.33 15.01 20.14
N ASP A 33 -1.03 15.82 19.14
CA ASP A 33 -1.53 17.19 19.09
C ASP A 33 -2.98 17.24 18.59
N ARG A 34 -3.87 17.86 19.40
CA ARG A 34 -5.29 18.03 19.07
C ARG A 34 -5.52 19.00 17.90
N THR A 35 -4.62 19.96 17.68
CA THR A 35 -4.75 20.95 16.61
C THR A 35 -4.57 20.28 15.26
N PHE A 36 -3.51 19.48 15.10
CA PHE A 36 -3.22 18.77 13.86
C PHE A 36 -4.27 17.70 13.55
N ARG A 37 -4.82 16.98 14.54
CA ARG A 37 -5.90 16.00 14.31
C ARG A 37 -7.19 16.62 13.77
N LYS A 38 -7.48 17.89 14.06
CA LYS A 38 -8.76 18.51 13.67
C LYS A 38 -8.74 19.05 12.24
N VAL A 39 -7.56 19.22 11.65
CA VAL A 39 -7.40 19.68 10.27
C VAL A 39 -7.80 18.56 9.33
N LEU A 40 -8.74 18.85 8.43
CA LEU A 40 -9.38 17.84 7.58
C LEU A 40 -8.37 17.06 6.73
N SER A 41 -7.46 17.78 6.07
CA SER A 41 -6.43 17.18 5.21
C SER A 41 -5.49 16.24 5.96
N ASN A 42 -5.31 16.43 7.27
CA ASN A 42 -4.42 15.58 8.07
C ASN A 42 -4.98 14.18 8.29
N HIS A 43 -6.30 13.96 8.18
CA HIS A 43 -6.86 12.60 8.32
C HIS A 43 -6.37 11.66 7.21
N VAL A 44 -6.33 12.15 5.96
CA VAL A 44 -5.82 11.36 4.83
C VAL A 44 -4.32 11.09 5.00
N LEU A 45 -3.55 12.08 5.46
CA LEU A 45 -2.12 11.90 5.75
C LEU A 45 -1.87 10.88 6.86
N ILE A 46 -2.66 10.91 7.94
CA ILE A 46 -2.57 9.92 9.02
C ILE A 46 -2.84 8.52 8.47
N LEU A 47 -3.88 8.34 7.65
CA LEU A 47 -4.20 7.05 7.04
C LEU A 47 -3.07 6.56 6.12
N ILE A 48 -2.51 7.44 5.27
CA ILE A 48 -1.36 7.13 4.42
C ILE A 48 -0.15 6.70 5.26
N LEU A 49 0.17 7.44 6.33
CA LEU A 49 1.30 7.12 7.22
C LEU A 49 1.10 5.78 7.94
N CYS A 50 -0.11 5.49 8.40
CA CYS A 50 -0.44 4.19 9.00
C CYS A 50 -0.24 3.04 8.00
N LEU A 51 -0.75 3.19 6.78
CA LEU A 51 -0.60 2.18 5.73
C LEU A 51 0.86 2.01 5.29
N ALA A 52 1.59 3.11 5.12
CA ALA A 52 3.01 3.09 4.75
C ALA A 52 3.88 2.46 5.85
N LEU A 53 3.59 2.77 7.12
CA LEU A 53 4.28 2.12 8.24
C LEU A 53 3.99 0.62 8.25
N PHE A 54 2.72 0.23 8.10
CA PHE A 54 2.32 -1.17 7.99
C PHE A 54 3.04 -1.90 6.83
N TYR A 55 3.11 -1.28 5.65
CA TYR A 55 3.80 -1.81 4.48
C TYR A 55 5.30 -2.00 4.73
N ASN A 56 5.96 -1.00 5.33
CA ASN A 56 7.38 -1.05 5.64
C ASN A 56 7.74 -2.15 6.65
N ILE A 57 6.89 -2.40 7.66
CA ILE A 57 7.15 -3.44 8.68
C ILE A 57 6.76 -4.85 8.24
N THR A 58 5.94 -4.98 7.20
CA THR A 58 5.49 -6.28 6.67
C THR A 58 6.18 -6.60 5.36
N ASP A 59 5.67 -6.06 4.25
CA ASP A 59 6.13 -6.35 2.89
C ASP A 59 7.63 -6.11 2.70
N ILE A 60 8.10 -4.91 3.06
CA ILE A 60 9.51 -4.55 2.87
C ILE A 60 10.43 -5.40 3.74
N MET A 61 10.02 -5.76 4.96
CA MET A 61 10.82 -6.66 5.80
C MET A 61 10.94 -8.07 5.18
N TRP A 62 9.84 -8.62 4.66
CA TRP A 62 9.87 -9.91 3.96
C TRP A 62 10.68 -9.86 2.67
N LEU A 63 10.64 -8.73 1.96
CA LEU A 63 11.44 -8.51 0.77
C LEU A 63 12.94 -8.41 1.07
N ILE A 64 13.31 -7.72 2.15
CA ILE A 64 14.70 -7.64 2.63
C ILE A 64 15.21 -9.03 3.02
N ASP A 65 14.42 -9.83 3.73
CA ASP A 65 14.79 -11.21 4.07
C ASP A 65 15.01 -12.07 2.81
N TYR A 66 14.14 -11.92 1.80
CA TYR A 66 14.32 -12.55 0.50
C TYR A 66 15.64 -12.14 -0.17
N TYR A 67 15.99 -10.84 -0.17
CA TYR A 67 17.25 -10.39 -0.77
C TYR A 67 18.49 -10.88 -0.02
N ARG A 68 18.36 -11.15 1.28
CA ARG A 68 19.44 -11.73 2.10
C ARG A 68 19.64 -13.23 1.83
N ASN A 69 18.55 -14.00 1.81
CA ASN A 69 18.60 -15.46 1.77
C ASN A 69 18.47 -16.03 0.35
N GLY A 70 18.00 -15.24 -0.62
CA GLY A 70 17.69 -15.68 -1.98
C GLY A 70 16.45 -16.57 -2.08
N VAL A 71 15.73 -16.77 -0.96
CA VAL A 71 14.52 -17.57 -0.84
C VAL A 71 13.51 -16.84 0.04
N THR A 72 12.22 -17.10 -0.17
CA THR A 72 11.15 -16.51 0.64
C THR A 72 11.17 -17.02 2.08
N PHE A 73 10.77 -16.15 3.03
CA PHE A 73 10.72 -16.47 4.46
C PHE A 73 9.92 -17.75 4.76
N SER A 74 8.79 -17.93 4.08
CA SER A 74 7.97 -19.13 4.15
C SER A 74 7.53 -19.55 2.75
N SER A 75 7.45 -20.87 2.55
CA SER A 75 6.98 -21.52 1.33
C SER A 75 5.51 -21.95 1.43
N LEU A 76 4.86 -21.64 2.56
CA LEU A 76 3.46 -21.99 2.77
C LEU A 76 2.58 -21.14 1.87
N ARG A 77 1.68 -21.80 1.14
CA ARG A 77 0.64 -21.16 0.31
C ARG A 77 -0.09 -20.00 0.99
N PRO A 78 -0.60 -20.11 2.23
CA PRO A 78 -1.29 -19.00 2.88
C PRO A 78 -0.39 -17.79 3.13
N PHE A 79 0.90 -18.00 3.44
CA PHE A 79 1.85 -16.90 3.61
C PHE A 79 2.08 -16.16 2.28
N CYS A 80 2.32 -16.90 1.21
CA CYS A 80 2.55 -16.32 -0.11
C CYS A 80 1.34 -15.52 -0.61
N LEU A 81 0.12 -16.05 -0.44
CA LEU A 81 -1.12 -15.34 -0.76
C LEU A 81 -1.29 -14.07 0.07
N ALA A 82 -1.04 -14.16 1.39
CA ALA A 82 -1.12 -13.01 2.28
C ALA A 82 -0.09 -11.94 1.91
N TRP A 83 1.15 -12.34 1.58
CA TRP A 83 2.20 -11.44 1.17
C TRP A 83 1.82 -10.69 -0.11
N THR A 84 1.47 -11.41 -1.18
CA THR A 84 1.06 -10.77 -2.45
C THR A 84 -0.19 -9.91 -2.27
N TYR A 85 -1.17 -10.35 -1.47
CA TYR A 85 -2.35 -9.56 -1.15
C TYR A 85 -2.00 -8.24 -0.46
N ILE A 86 -1.19 -8.29 0.60
CA ILE A 86 -0.75 -7.11 1.34
C ILE A 86 0.00 -6.16 0.42
N ASP A 87 0.90 -6.70 -0.42
CA ASP A 87 1.69 -5.91 -1.33
C ASP A 87 0.81 -5.05 -2.25
N PHE A 88 -0.04 -5.70 -3.05
CA PHE A 88 -0.90 -5.03 -4.01
C PHE A 88 -1.96 -4.14 -3.34
N ALA A 89 -2.65 -4.65 -2.31
CA ALA A 89 -3.73 -3.90 -1.67
C ALA A 89 -3.21 -2.62 -1.02
N VAL A 90 -2.13 -2.72 -0.23
CA VAL A 90 -1.60 -1.56 0.50
C VAL A 90 -0.92 -0.58 -0.45
N PHE A 91 -0.15 -1.05 -1.43
CA PHE A 91 0.52 -0.19 -2.40
C PHE A 91 -0.48 0.65 -3.23
N ILE A 92 -1.53 0.01 -3.75
CA ILE A 92 -2.57 0.69 -4.52
C ILE A 92 -3.40 1.63 -3.63
N SER A 93 -3.75 1.23 -2.41
CA SER A 93 -4.44 2.11 -1.45
C SER A 93 -3.61 3.37 -1.15
N ILE A 94 -2.31 3.23 -0.87
CA ILE A 94 -1.42 4.40 -0.66
C ILE A 94 -1.42 5.30 -1.90
N THR A 95 -1.26 4.72 -3.09
CA THR A 95 -1.21 5.47 -4.34
C THR A 95 -2.50 6.27 -4.58
N PHE A 96 -3.67 5.64 -4.42
CA PHE A 96 -4.96 6.32 -4.57
C PHE A 96 -5.19 7.37 -3.50
N LEU A 97 -4.81 7.12 -2.25
CA LEU A 97 -4.93 8.11 -1.17
C LEU A 97 -4.01 9.32 -1.39
N VAL A 98 -2.78 9.13 -1.91
CA VAL A 98 -1.87 10.23 -2.25
C VAL A 98 -2.44 11.08 -3.40
N ALA A 99 -2.94 10.43 -4.43
CA ALA A 99 -3.61 11.12 -5.54
C ALA A 99 -4.83 11.91 -5.02
N TRP A 100 -5.65 11.28 -4.18
CA TRP A 100 -6.80 11.92 -3.56
C TRP A 100 -6.42 13.09 -2.66
N ALA A 101 -5.41 12.95 -1.80
CA ALA A 101 -4.93 14.03 -0.93
C ALA A 101 -4.51 15.28 -1.73
N SER A 102 -3.91 15.07 -2.91
CA SER A 102 -3.52 16.14 -3.81
C SER A 102 -4.73 16.86 -4.42
N ILE A 103 -5.73 16.10 -4.87
CA ILE A 103 -7.01 16.63 -5.38
C ILE A 103 -7.76 17.37 -4.27
N GLU A 104 -7.85 16.78 -3.08
CA GLU A 104 -8.52 17.36 -1.93
C GLU A 104 -7.89 18.70 -1.54
N ARG A 105 -6.56 18.79 -1.50
CA ARG A 105 -5.84 20.03 -1.23
C ARG A 105 -6.15 21.11 -2.28
N HIS A 106 -6.24 20.73 -3.55
CA HIS A 106 -6.65 21.64 -4.60
C HIS A 106 -8.07 22.16 -4.38
N ILE A 107 -9.04 21.29 -4.07
CA ILE A 107 -10.43 21.68 -3.77
C ILE A 107 -10.50 22.61 -2.55
N LEU A 108 -9.74 22.33 -1.49
CA LEU A 108 -9.70 23.15 -0.28
C LEU A 108 -9.19 24.58 -0.54
N ILE A 109 -8.22 24.74 -1.44
CA ILE A 109 -7.63 26.05 -1.76
C ILE A 109 -8.54 26.85 -2.69
N PHE A 110 -9.02 26.24 -3.78
CA PHE A 110 -9.74 26.96 -4.85
C PHE A 110 -11.27 26.95 -4.70
N HIS A 111 -11.81 26.02 -3.91
CA HIS A 111 -13.26 25.75 -3.86
C HIS A 111 -13.79 25.54 -2.42
N GLN A 112 -13.48 26.46 -1.51
CA GLN A 112 -13.87 26.38 -0.09
C GLN A 112 -15.37 26.11 0.16
N ASN A 113 -16.25 26.60 -0.73
CA ASN A 113 -17.70 26.40 -0.66
C ASN A 113 -18.15 24.93 -0.84
N PHE A 114 -17.27 24.06 -1.35
CA PHE A 114 -17.53 22.63 -1.48
C PHE A 114 -17.41 21.87 -0.17
N ILE A 115 -16.85 22.46 0.89
CA ILE A 115 -16.65 21.79 2.20
C ILE A 115 -17.38 22.53 3.33
N SER A 116 -18.19 23.54 3.00
CA SER A 116 -18.84 24.41 3.98
C SER A 116 -19.89 23.73 4.86
N THR A 117 -20.51 22.63 4.42
CA THR A 117 -21.54 21.91 5.19
C THR A 117 -21.07 20.51 5.59
N LYS A 118 -21.61 19.99 6.70
CA LYS A 118 -21.28 18.64 7.20
C LYS A 118 -21.54 17.55 6.15
N THR A 119 -22.65 17.64 5.41
CA THR A 119 -22.99 16.69 4.35
C THR A 119 -21.99 16.74 3.20
N LYS A 120 -21.61 17.94 2.75
CA LYS A 120 -20.59 18.06 1.70
C LYS A 120 -19.23 17.57 2.17
N ARG A 121 -18.86 17.82 3.43
CA ARG A 121 -17.64 17.26 4.04
C ARG A 121 -17.64 15.74 4.05
N LEU A 122 -18.78 15.11 4.34
CA LEU A 122 -18.92 13.65 4.28
C LEU A 122 -18.67 13.12 2.86
N VAL A 123 -19.31 13.73 1.86
CA VAL A 123 -19.23 13.28 0.46
C VAL A 123 -17.88 13.60 -0.19
N VAL A 124 -17.30 14.77 0.10
CA VAL A 124 -16.06 15.21 -0.54
C VAL A 124 -14.83 14.66 0.20
N HIS A 125 -14.82 14.56 1.52
CA HIS A 125 -13.61 14.11 2.23
C HIS A 125 -13.66 12.65 2.67
N TYR A 126 -14.69 12.28 3.43
CA TYR A 126 -14.72 10.95 4.07
C TYR A 126 -15.04 9.83 3.09
N LEU A 127 -15.97 10.05 2.16
CA LEU A 127 -16.37 9.04 1.19
C LEU A 127 -15.20 8.62 0.27
N PRO A 128 -14.43 9.53 -0.37
CA PRO A 128 -13.31 9.13 -1.20
C PRO A 128 -12.18 8.49 -0.39
N MET A 129 -11.94 8.94 0.84
CA MET A 129 -10.95 8.31 1.73
C MET A 129 -11.33 6.85 2.03
N ILE A 130 -12.61 6.56 2.30
CA ILE A 130 -13.10 5.19 2.54
C ILE A 130 -13.02 4.36 1.27
N ILE A 131 -13.43 4.91 0.13
CA ILE A 131 -13.40 4.22 -1.16
C ILE A 131 -11.95 3.90 -1.55
N PHE A 132 -11.06 4.89 -1.62
CA PHE A 132 -9.67 4.68 -2.03
C PHE A 132 -8.86 3.89 -1.00
N GLY A 133 -9.18 4.02 0.28
CA GLY A 133 -8.56 3.25 1.34
C GLY A 133 -9.00 1.79 1.32
N GLY A 134 -10.30 1.51 1.17
CA GLY A 134 -10.89 0.17 1.36
C GLY A 134 -11.12 -0.64 0.08
N TYR A 135 -11.40 0.01 -1.05
CA TYR A 135 -11.69 -0.67 -2.32
C TYR A 135 -10.56 -1.61 -2.75
N PRO A 136 -9.27 -1.22 -2.74
CA PRO A 136 -8.19 -2.12 -3.14
C PRO A 136 -8.12 -3.39 -2.27
N PHE A 137 -8.37 -3.28 -0.96
CA PHE A 137 -8.40 -4.45 -0.07
C PHE A 137 -9.51 -5.43 -0.44
N ILE A 138 -10.70 -4.94 -0.79
CA ILE A 138 -11.81 -5.81 -1.20
C ILE A 138 -11.50 -6.45 -2.56
N TYR A 139 -11.07 -5.63 -3.52
CA TYR A 139 -10.77 -6.07 -4.88
C TYR A 139 -9.71 -7.18 -4.91
N TYR A 140 -8.55 -6.96 -4.28
CA TYR A 140 -7.49 -7.95 -4.25
C TYR A 140 -7.82 -9.15 -3.37
N PHE A 141 -8.70 -9.01 -2.37
CA PHE A 141 -9.15 -10.15 -1.59
C PHE A 141 -9.93 -11.13 -2.47
N VAL A 142 -10.85 -10.62 -3.30
CA VAL A 142 -11.61 -11.44 -4.25
C VAL A 142 -10.66 -12.13 -5.25
N ILE A 143 -9.68 -11.39 -5.79
CA ILE A 143 -8.74 -11.93 -6.77
C ILE A 143 -7.87 -13.05 -6.20
N PHE A 144 -7.30 -12.88 -5.01
CA PHE A 144 -6.32 -13.85 -4.49
C PHE A 144 -6.94 -15.00 -3.69
N PHE A 145 -8.10 -14.80 -3.07
CA PHE A 145 -8.71 -15.81 -2.19
C PHE A 145 -9.95 -16.48 -2.77
N ILE A 146 -10.69 -15.82 -3.66
CA ILE A 146 -11.97 -16.35 -4.18
C ILE A 146 -11.81 -16.90 -5.59
N LEU A 147 -11.07 -16.22 -6.47
CA LEU A 147 -10.89 -16.71 -7.83
C LEU A 147 -10.06 -18.02 -7.85
N PRO A 148 -10.51 -19.05 -8.58
CA PRO A 148 -9.76 -20.29 -8.71
C PRO A 148 -8.61 -20.10 -9.72
N CYS A 149 -7.37 -20.15 -9.24
CA CYS A 149 -6.18 -20.03 -10.09
C CYS A 149 -5.17 -21.14 -9.78
N SER A 150 -4.41 -21.54 -10.80
CA SER A 150 -3.38 -22.57 -10.67
C SER A 150 -2.10 -21.95 -10.06
N LEU A 151 -2.06 -21.87 -8.73
CA LEU A 151 -0.99 -21.17 -8.02
C LEU A 151 0.27 -22.06 -7.96
N SER A 152 1.22 -21.84 -8.88
CA SER A 152 2.55 -22.43 -8.78
C SER A 152 3.43 -21.61 -7.84
N ILE A 153 3.84 -22.21 -6.72
CA ILE A 153 4.67 -21.54 -5.71
C ILE A 153 6.14 -21.73 -6.07
N ASN A 154 6.85 -20.62 -6.26
CA ASN A 154 8.29 -20.60 -6.49
C ASN A 154 9.00 -19.69 -5.48
N ASN A 155 9.58 -20.31 -4.45
CA ASN A 155 10.26 -19.60 -3.36
C ASN A 155 11.56 -18.93 -3.78
N LYS A 156 12.08 -19.21 -4.99
CA LYS A 156 13.26 -18.54 -5.55
C LYS A 156 12.90 -17.23 -6.28
N LYS A 157 11.63 -16.84 -6.26
CA LYS A 157 11.12 -15.58 -6.81
C LYS A 157 10.51 -14.76 -5.66
N THR A 158 10.58 -13.44 -5.79
CA THR A 158 9.89 -12.51 -4.87
C THR A 158 8.40 -12.82 -4.83
N ARG A 159 7.75 -12.62 -3.68
CA ARG A 159 6.30 -12.87 -3.52
C ARG A 159 5.91 -14.31 -3.94
N CYS A 160 6.83 -15.24 -3.67
CA CYS A 160 6.74 -16.65 -4.02
C CYS A 160 6.51 -16.94 -5.51
N GLY A 161 6.85 -16.00 -6.41
CA GLY A 161 6.65 -16.17 -7.84
C GLY A 161 5.20 -16.31 -8.27
N LEU A 162 4.27 -15.90 -7.41
CA LEU A 162 2.84 -15.83 -7.71
C LEU A 162 2.63 -14.86 -8.86
N THR A 163 2.42 -15.40 -10.06
CA THR A 163 1.86 -14.63 -11.18
C THR A 163 0.39 -14.36 -10.83
N ASN A 164 0.02 -13.09 -10.77
CA ASN A 164 -1.34 -12.68 -10.41
C ASN A 164 -2.37 -13.54 -11.17
N CYS A 165 -3.38 -14.05 -10.46
CA CYS A 165 -4.57 -14.64 -11.08
C CYS A 165 -5.18 -13.73 -12.16
N ALA A 166 -4.95 -12.42 -12.04
CA ALA A 166 -5.30 -11.41 -13.01
C ALA A 166 -4.63 -11.58 -14.39
N TYR A 167 -3.48 -12.27 -14.50
CA TYR A 167 -2.78 -12.52 -15.77
C TYR A 167 -3.34 -13.72 -16.54
N GLU A 168 -3.88 -14.74 -15.85
CA GLU A 168 -4.51 -15.90 -16.52
C GLU A 168 -5.86 -15.51 -17.14
N ASN A 169 -6.55 -14.52 -16.58
CA ASN A 169 -7.76 -13.93 -17.17
C ASN A 169 -7.40 -12.70 -18.03
N GLY A 170 -7.49 -12.84 -19.35
CA GLY A 170 -7.09 -11.80 -20.32
C GLY A 170 -7.77 -10.43 -20.18
N SER A 171 -8.88 -10.33 -19.45
CA SER A 171 -9.58 -9.07 -19.16
C SER A 171 -8.93 -8.22 -18.06
N THR A 172 -8.11 -8.80 -17.18
CA THR A 172 -7.45 -8.09 -16.06
C THR A 172 -5.95 -7.88 -16.25
N GLY A 173 -5.32 -8.56 -17.21
CA GLY A 173 -3.87 -8.46 -17.49
C GLY A 173 -3.40 -7.12 -18.08
N LEU A 174 -4.31 -6.26 -18.52
CA LEU A 174 -4.00 -4.94 -19.11
C LEU A 174 -3.45 -3.92 -18.10
N TYR A 175 -3.71 -4.09 -16.80
CA TYR A 175 -3.35 -3.11 -15.77
C TYR A 175 -1.89 -3.21 -15.29
N ASP A 176 -1.17 -4.28 -15.66
CA ASP A 176 0.08 -4.67 -14.99
C ASP A 176 1.22 -4.96 -16.00
N ALA A 177 1.05 -4.51 -17.25
CA ALA A 177 2.05 -4.67 -18.32
C ALA A 177 3.25 -3.69 -18.23
N TRP A 178 3.39 -2.97 -17.10
CA TRP A 178 4.38 -1.89 -16.93
C TRP A 178 5.31 -2.07 -15.72
N HIS A 179 5.37 -3.26 -15.12
CA HIS A 179 6.27 -3.57 -13.99
C HIS A 179 7.23 -4.74 -14.25
#